data_AF-A0A966WK50-F1
#
_entry.id   AF-A0A966WK50-F1
#
_cell.length_a   1.000
_cell.length_b   1.000
_cell.length_c   1.000
_cell.angle_alpha   90.00
_cell.angle_beta   90.00
_cell.angle_gamma   90.00
#
_symmetry.space_group_name_H-M   'P 1'
#
loop_
_entity.id
_entity.type
_entity.pdbx_description
1 polymer ?
#
loop_
_entity_poly.entity_id
_entity_poly.type
_entity_poly.pdbx_seq_one_letter_code
_entity_poly.pdbx_strand_id
1 'polypeptide(L)'
;EGLWIGENISFKDLKVVFTDFCHAFFENDDLVLRFRPSFFPFTEPSAEIDIQFPEGPLAGRWLEVAGSGQVHPNVIRNMGLDPERYMGFAFGMGPDRLTMLRYGVNDLRLFFDGDIRFLSQFQ
;
A
#
# COMPACT_ATOMS: atom_id res chain seq x y z
N GLU A 1 7.53 1.46 -2.56
CA GLU A 1 6.57 2.05 -3.52
C GLU A 1 6.47 1.18 -4.76
N GLY A 2 5.40 1.32 -5.54
CA GLY A 2 5.19 0.62 -6.81
C GLY A 2 4.57 1.54 -7.86
N LEU A 3 4.94 1.33 -9.13
CA LEU A 3 4.46 2.06 -10.31
C LEU A 3 4.28 1.08 -11.46
N TRP A 4 3.12 1.11 -12.10
CA TRP A 4 2.89 0.36 -13.34
C TRP A 4 2.24 1.25 -14.39
N ILE A 5 2.97 1.47 -15.50
CA ILE A 5 2.49 2.19 -16.69
C ILE A 5 2.29 1.21 -17.86
N GLY A 6 1.20 1.34 -18.60
CA GLY A 6 0.89 0.56 -19.80
C GLY A 6 -0.36 1.04 -20.53
N GLU A 7 -0.62 0.49 -21.72
CA GLU A 7 -1.74 0.94 -22.57
C GLU A 7 -3.11 0.46 -22.08
N ASN A 8 -3.16 -0.66 -21.35
CA ASN A 8 -4.40 -1.27 -20.86
C ASN A 8 -4.43 -1.36 -19.33
N ILE A 9 -3.92 -0.33 -18.65
CA ILE A 9 -3.88 -0.26 -17.18
C ILE A 9 -4.97 0.66 -16.68
N SER A 10 -5.65 0.25 -15.62
CA SER A 10 -6.77 0.96 -15.01
C SER A 10 -6.66 1.00 -13.49
N PHE A 11 -7.54 1.78 -12.85
CA PHE A 11 -7.66 1.79 -11.39
C PHE A 11 -8.11 0.43 -10.83
N LYS A 12 -8.78 -0.42 -11.62
CA LYS A 12 -9.13 -1.79 -11.19
C LYS A 12 -7.87 -2.60 -10.89
N ASP A 13 -6.85 -2.47 -11.74
CA ASP A 13 -5.61 -3.23 -11.62
C ASP A 13 -4.87 -2.85 -10.34
N LEU A 14 -4.85 -1.56 -9.97
CA LEU A 14 -4.36 -1.09 -8.67
C LEU A 14 -5.03 -1.84 -7.51
N LYS A 15 -6.37 -1.90 -7.53
CA LYS A 15 -7.13 -2.54 -6.45
C LYS A 15 -6.79 -4.02 -6.33
N VAL A 16 -6.70 -4.73 -7.45
CA VAL A 16 -6.38 -6.17 -7.46
C VAL A 16 -4.95 -6.38 -6.97
N VAL A 17 -3.97 -5.73 -7.61
CA VAL A 17 -2.55 -5.90 -7.27
C VAL A 17 -2.26 -5.60 -5.81
N PHE A 18 -2.82 -4.51 -5.27
CA PHE A 18 -2.56 -4.14 -3.88
C PHE A 18 -3.30 -5.06 -2.89
N THR A 19 -4.52 -5.49 -3.23
CA THR A 19 -5.27 -6.46 -2.41
C THR A 19 -4.54 -7.80 -2.34
N ASP A 20 -4.14 -8.34 -3.49
CA ASP A 20 -3.39 -9.60 -3.59
C ASP A 20 -2.06 -9.51 -2.84
N PHE A 21 -1.36 -8.37 -2.95
CA PHE A 21 -0.16 -8.12 -2.17
C PHE A 21 -0.44 -8.20 -0.65
N CYS A 22 -1.51 -7.57 -0.17
CA CYS A 22 -1.84 -7.61 1.26
C CYS A 22 -2.27 -9.01 1.70
N HIS A 23 -3.04 -9.75 0.90
CA HIS A 23 -3.39 -11.14 1.20
C HIS A 23 -2.16 -12.03 1.32
N ALA A 24 -1.24 -11.95 0.35
CA ALA A 24 0.02 -12.67 0.39
C ALA A 24 0.92 -12.22 1.54
N PHE A 25 1.04 -10.91 1.77
CA PHE A 25 1.90 -10.35 2.81
C PHE A 25 1.37 -10.61 4.22
N PHE A 26 0.07 -10.72 4.44
CA PHE A 26 -0.48 -11.05 5.76
C PHE A 26 -0.87 -12.53 5.90
N GLU A 27 -0.69 -13.32 4.84
CA GLU A 27 -1.10 -14.73 4.76
C GLU A 27 -2.57 -14.91 5.17
N ASN A 28 -3.43 -14.01 4.69
CA ASN A 28 -4.83 -13.93 5.08
C ASN A 28 -5.70 -13.47 3.91
N ASP A 29 -6.41 -14.42 3.29
CA ASP A 29 -7.33 -14.16 2.17
C ASP A 29 -8.63 -13.45 2.61
N ASP A 30 -8.97 -13.51 3.90
CA ASP A 30 -10.14 -12.85 4.48
C ASP A 30 -9.86 -11.40 4.89
N LEU A 31 -8.64 -10.89 4.65
CA LEU A 31 -8.28 -9.52 5.00
C LEU A 31 -9.16 -8.52 4.25
N VAL A 32 -9.80 -7.63 5.00
CA VAL A 32 -10.72 -6.64 4.44
C VAL A 32 -9.98 -5.32 4.22
N LEU A 33 -9.93 -4.88 2.96
CA LEU A 33 -9.37 -3.59 2.55
C LEU A 33 -10.48 -2.64 2.09
N ARG A 34 -10.26 -1.34 2.25
CA ARG A 34 -11.05 -0.31 1.57
C ARG A 34 -10.15 0.73 0.93
N PHE A 35 -10.61 1.25 -0.19
CA PHE A 35 -10.00 2.35 -0.93
C PHE A 35 -10.91 3.55 -0.78
N ARG A 36 -10.40 4.65 -0.23
CA ARG A 36 -11.17 5.89 -0.03
C ARG A 36 -10.56 7.02 -0.85
N PRO A 37 -11.36 7.88 -1.50
CA PRO A 37 -10.84 9.06 -2.17
C PRO A 37 -9.96 9.90 -1.22
N SER A 38 -8.82 10.34 -1.73
CA SER A 38 -7.91 11.28 -1.05
C SER A 38 -7.25 12.18 -2.11
N PHE A 39 -6.20 12.91 -1.76
CA PHE A 39 -5.46 13.77 -2.67
C PHE A 39 -3.96 13.56 -2.55
N PHE A 40 -3.31 13.20 -3.67
CA PHE A 40 -1.87 13.21 -3.83
C PHE A 40 -1.52 13.91 -5.16
N PRO A 41 -0.52 14.81 -5.20
CA PRO A 41 -0.26 15.66 -6.38
C PRO A 41 0.21 14.88 -7.62
N PHE A 42 0.66 13.65 -7.45
CA PHE A 42 1.18 12.78 -8.51
C PHE A 42 0.15 11.75 -9.03
N THR A 43 -1.06 11.72 -8.48
CA THR A 43 -2.14 10.81 -8.91
C THR A 43 -3.49 11.50 -9.04
N GLU A 44 -4.28 11.11 -10.04
CA GLU A 44 -5.65 11.56 -10.24
C GLU A 44 -6.45 10.49 -11.04
N PRO A 45 -7.48 9.86 -10.45
CA PRO A 45 -7.92 9.97 -9.07
C PRO A 45 -6.92 9.37 -8.05
N SER A 46 -6.92 9.94 -6.85
CA SER A 46 -6.13 9.53 -5.69
C SER A 46 -6.96 8.77 -4.65
N ALA A 47 -6.34 7.81 -3.95
CA ALA A 47 -6.98 7.04 -2.89
C ALA A 47 -6.03 6.63 -1.76
N GLU A 48 -6.51 6.72 -0.53
CA GLU A 48 -5.93 6.03 0.62
C GLU A 48 -6.43 4.59 0.70
N ILE A 49 -5.59 3.71 1.23
CA ILE A 49 -5.91 2.30 1.46
C ILE A 49 -5.86 2.03 2.96
N ASP A 50 -6.98 1.54 3.49
CA ASP A 50 -7.08 1.12 4.88
C ASP A 50 -7.30 -0.40 4.97
N ILE A 51 -6.76 -1.01 6.02
CA ILE A 51 -7.02 -2.40 6.41
C ILE A 51 -7.88 -2.40 7.68
N GLN A 52 -8.86 -3.30 7.75
CA GLN A 52 -9.64 -3.52 8.97
C GLN A 52 -8.97 -4.55 9.88
N PHE A 53 -8.90 -4.28 11.19
CA PHE A 53 -8.46 -5.30 12.15
C PHE A 53 -9.50 -6.44 12.23
N PRO A 54 -9.10 -7.70 11.97
CA PRO A 54 -10.05 -8.83 11.98
C PRO A 54 -10.42 -9.24 13.41
N GLU A 55 -9.49 -9.13 14.35
CA GLU A 55 -9.66 -9.61 15.71
C GLU A 55 -8.91 -8.75 16.75
N GLY A 56 -9.06 -9.13 18.03
CA GLY A 56 -8.42 -8.44 19.14
C GLY A 56 -9.12 -7.14 19.57
N PRO A 57 -8.49 -6.32 20.42
CA PRO A 57 -9.09 -5.11 21.00
C PRO A 57 -9.49 -4.04 19.98
N LEU A 58 -8.93 -4.11 18.77
CA LEU A 58 -9.19 -3.16 17.68
C LEU A 58 -10.11 -3.73 16.60
N ALA A 59 -10.66 -4.94 16.79
CA ALA A 59 -11.52 -5.60 15.81
C ALA A 59 -12.60 -4.65 15.24
N GLY A 60 -12.73 -4.64 13.91
CA GLY A 60 -13.66 -3.79 13.19
C GLY A 60 -13.19 -2.34 12.95
N ARG A 61 -12.10 -1.89 13.59
CA ARG A 61 -11.50 -0.58 13.31
C ARG A 61 -10.63 -0.62 12.06
N TRP A 62 -10.48 0.55 11.44
CA TRP A 62 -9.70 0.75 10.21
C TRP A 62 -8.37 1.41 10.51
N LEU A 63 -7.34 0.99 9.80
CA LEU A 63 -6.01 1.57 9.86
C LEU A 63 -5.55 1.91 8.44
N GLU A 64 -5.25 3.18 8.19
CA GLU A 64 -4.58 3.60 6.95
C GLU A 64 -3.18 2.97 6.86
N VAL A 65 -2.86 2.37 5.72
CA VAL A 65 -1.56 1.70 5.50
C VAL A 65 -0.82 2.15 4.25
N ALA A 66 -1.53 2.78 3.30
CA ALA A 66 -0.93 3.21 2.05
C ALA A 66 -1.67 4.37 1.39
N GLY A 67 -0.94 5.12 0.58
CA GLY A 67 -1.46 6.05 -0.43
C GLY A 67 -1.34 5.45 -1.82
N SER A 68 -2.26 5.78 -2.72
CA SER A 68 -2.31 5.23 -4.07
C SER A 68 -3.10 6.10 -5.03
N GLY A 69 -3.05 5.77 -6.32
CA GLY A 69 -3.94 6.35 -7.32
C GLY A 69 -3.52 6.07 -8.74
N GLN A 70 -4.33 6.55 -9.69
CA GLN A 70 -3.97 6.56 -11.10
C GLN A 70 -2.93 7.66 -11.34
N VAL A 71 -1.84 7.36 -12.03
CA VAL A 71 -0.74 8.32 -12.26
C VAL A 71 -1.25 9.53 -13.02
N HIS A 72 -0.96 10.72 -12.51
CA HIS A 72 -1.42 11.96 -13.12
C HIS A 72 -0.82 12.11 -14.54
N PRO A 73 -1.60 12.53 -15.55
CA PRO A 73 -1.12 12.77 -16.92
C PRO A 73 0.14 13.64 -17.05
N ASN A 74 0.37 14.59 -16.15
CA ASN A 74 1.58 15.41 -16.14
C ASN A 74 2.84 14.57 -15.85
N VAL A 75 2.73 13.58 -14.96
CA VAL A 75 3.82 12.64 -14.66
C VAL A 75 4.09 11.76 -15.88
N ILE A 76 3.06 11.28 -16.57
CA ILE A 76 3.20 10.48 -17.80
C ILE A 76 3.89 11.28 -18.91
N ARG A 77 3.48 12.55 -19.13
CA ARG A 77 4.15 13.43 -20.11
C ARG A 77 5.62 13.69 -19.75
N ASN A 78 5.94 13.84 -18.47
CA ASN A 78 7.32 14.02 -18.01
C ASN A 78 8.22 12.79 -18.26
N MET A 79 7.62 11.61 -18.46
CA MET A 79 8.32 10.38 -18.87
C MET A 79 8.46 10.24 -20.40
N GLY A 80 7.98 11.22 -21.18
CA GLY A 80 8.00 11.17 -22.65
C GLY A 80 6.92 10.27 -23.26
N LEU A 81 5.86 9.97 -22.50
CA LEU A 81 4.74 9.13 -22.94
C LEU A 81 3.49 9.97 -23.22
N ASP A 82 2.66 9.49 -24.14
CA ASP A 82 1.36 10.08 -24.45
C ASP A 82 0.30 9.60 -23.43
N PRO A 83 -0.28 10.49 -22.60
CA PRO A 83 -1.27 10.10 -21.59
C PRO A 83 -2.62 9.66 -22.16
N GLU A 84 -2.88 9.89 -23.45
CA GLU A 84 -4.06 9.32 -24.14
C GLU A 84 -3.84 7.85 -24.53
N ARG A 85 -2.58 7.41 -24.63
CA ARG A 85 -2.20 6.04 -24.98
C ARG A 85 -1.73 5.24 -23.77
N TYR A 86 -1.03 5.86 -22.84
CA TYR A 86 -0.48 5.22 -21.65
C TYR A 86 -1.17 5.74 -20.41
N MET A 87 -1.65 4.81 -19.59
CA MET A 87 -2.13 5.08 -18.25
C MET A 87 -1.33 4.25 -17.25
N GLY A 88 -1.56 4.46 -15.97
CA GLY A 88 -0.93 3.65 -14.96
C GLY A 88 -1.41 3.98 -13.57
N PHE A 89 -0.95 3.22 -12.60
CA PHE A 89 -1.20 3.49 -11.19
C PHE A 89 0.09 3.46 -10.40
N ALA A 90 0.07 4.13 -9.24
CA ALA A 90 1.12 4.09 -8.26
C ALA A 90 0.55 3.81 -6.87
N PHE A 91 1.36 3.22 -6.01
CA PHE A 91 1.05 3.05 -4.58
C PHE A 91 2.32 3.15 -3.73
N GLY A 92 2.16 3.62 -2.51
CA GLY A 92 3.24 3.81 -1.54
C GLY A 92 2.80 3.41 -0.15
N MET A 93 3.65 2.65 0.54
CA MET A 93 3.43 2.18 1.91
C MET A 93 4.76 2.16 2.66
N GLY A 94 4.68 2.43 3.96
CA GLY A 94 5.82 2.29 4.86
C GLY A 94 6.03 0.81 5.20
N PRO A 95 7.18 0.20 4.87
CA PRO A 95 7.46 -1.19 5.18
C PRO A 95 7.45 -1.43 6.70
N ASP A 96 7.88 -0.45 7.50
CA ASP A 96 7.88 -0.53 8.96
C ASP A 96 6.48 -0.73 9.51
N ARG A 97 5.49 0.00 8.98
CA ARG A 97 4.09 -0.09 9.45
C ARG A 97 3.50 -1.46 9.16
N LEU A 98 3.71 -2.00 7.96
CA LEU A 98 3.23 -3.34 7.63
C LEU A 98 3.95 -4.43 8.44
N THR A 99 5.26 -4.27 8.65
CA THR A 99 6.06 -5.20 9.47
C THR A 99 5.58 -5.20 10.92
N MET A 100 5.29 -4.03 11.49
CA MET A 100 4.70 -3.90 12.82
C MET A 100 3.37 -4.65 12.93
N LEU A 101 2.50 -4.53 11.92
CA LEU A 101 1.22 -5.23 11.91
C LEU A 101 1.39 -6.75 11.77
N ARG A 102 2.23 -7.21 10.85
CA ARG A 102 2.42 -8.65 10.58
C ARG A 102 3.01 -9.38 11.78
N TYR A 103 3.96 -8.75 12.48
CA TYR A 103 4.69 -9.37 13.58
C TYR A 103 4.24 -8.91 14.98
N GLY A 104 3.23 -8.05 15.08
CA GLY A 104 2.73 -7.54 16.36
C GLY A 104 3.76 -6.67 17.11
N VAL A 105 4.65 -5.98 16.39
CA VAL A 105 5.64 -5.08 17.00
C VAL A 105 4.98 -3.74 17.32
N ASN A 106 4.97 -3.37 18.60
CA ASN A 106 4.26 -2.18 19.08
C ASN A 106 5.12 -0.92 19.18
N ASP A 107 6.44 -1.03 18.94
CA ASP A 107 7.39 0.08 19.07
C ASP A 107 8.32 0.14 17.85
N LEU A 108 8.16 1.20 17.04
CA LEU A 108 8.93 1.43 15.82
C LEU A 108 10.44 1.52 16.08
N ARG A 109 10.85 2.00 17.26
CA ARG A 109 12.27 2.20 17.61
C ARG A 109 13.07 0.90 17.61
N LEU A 110 12.40 -0.22 17.89
CA LEU A 110 13.02 -1.55 17.92
C LEU A 110 13.66 -1.93 16.58
N PHE A 111 13.17 -1.40 15.45
CA PHE A 111 13.79 -1.62 14.14
C PHE A 111 15.12 -0.87 13.95
N PHE A 112 15.40 0.16 14.75
CA PHE A 112 16.57 1.03 14.61
C PHE A 112 17.62 0.82 15.71
N ASP A 113 17.24 0.26 16.86
CA ASP A 113 18.11 0.11 18.03
C ASP A 113 19.21 -0.97 17.87
N GLY A 114 19.08 -1.87 16.89
CA GLY A 114 20.07 -2.93 16.64
C GLY A 114 20.17 -3.99 17.75
N ASP A 115 19.15 -4.12 18.59
CA ASP A 115 19.14 -5.09 19.70
C ASP A 115 19.07 -6.53 19.17
N ILE A 116 20.16 -7.28 19.34
CA ILE A 116 20.26 -8.68 18.90
C ILE A 116 19.16 -9.56 19.50
N ARG A 117 18.69 -9.27 20.73
CA ARG A 117 17.61 -10.03 21.39
C ARG A 117 16.26 -9.82 20.71
N PHE A 118 16.05 -8.62 20.17
CA PHE A 118 14.88 -8.34 19.34
C PHE A 118 15.01 -9.06 18.00
N LEU A 119 16.15 -8.88 17.30
CA LEU A 119 16.38 -9.45 15.98
C LEU A 119 16.35 -10.98 15.95
N SER A 120 16.77 -11.66 17.02
CA SER A 120 16.76 -13.12 17.11
C SER A 120 15.36 -13.75 17.10
N GLN A 121 14.29 -12.97 17.27
CA GLN A 121 12.91 -13.47 17.25
C GLN A 121 12.39 -13.78 15.83
N PHE A 122 13.12 -13.38 14.79
CA PHE A 122 12.68 -13.46 13.38
C PHE A 122 13.55 -14.40 12.52
N GLN A 123 14.29 -15.33 13.14
CA GLN A 123 15.10 -16.33 12.46
C GLN A 123 14.29 -17.55 11.99
#